data_AF-A0A0S3TLC5-F1
#
_entry.id   AF-A0A0S3TLC5-F1
#
_cell.length_a   1.000
_cell.length_b   1.000
_cell.length_c   1.000
_cell.angle_alpha   90.00
_cell.angle_beta   90.00
_cell.angle_gamma   90.00
#
_symmetry.space_group_name_H-M   'P 1'
#
loop_
_entity.id
_entity.type
_entity.pdbx_description
1 polymer ?
#
loop_
_entity_poly.entity_id
_entity_poly.type
_entity_poly.pdbx_seq_one_letter_code
_entity_poly.pdbx_strand_id
1 'polypeptide(L)'
;MVSQDWLVTDDGKCEASEESAGNLELPIGQYRLYRFLTDLEDILHKWKSDRDRLQAIYPLVRRLLTSSEWLQGEYLEPDPQTGWSVLTLYDEPDFPLTVQTVAWLSGRVSPIHNHATWRVVALISGQERNTLWQRTDNNGGIKKVGEINLGIKKCSAQMADALENRRNVRKFTST
;
A
#
# COMPACT_ATOMS: atom_id res chain seq x y z
N MET A 1 4.80 -19.43 6.51
CA MET A 1 5.02 -18.20 7.32
C MET A 1 3.87 -17.27 7.00
N VAL A 2 3.07 -16.94 8.00
CA VAL A 2 1.91 -16.04 7.87
C VAL A 2 2.42 -14.66 7.44
N SER A 3 1.80 -14.08 6.41
CA SER A 3 2.18 -12.75 5.94
C SER A 3 1.54 -11.73 6.88
N GLN A 4 2.34 -11.15 7.79
CA GLN A 4 1.84 -10.13 8.72
C GLN A 4 1.61 -8.81 7.96
N ASP A 5 0.37 -8.33 7.96
CA ASP A 5 0.03 -6.98 7.51
C ASP A 5 0.14 -5.98 8.66
N TRP A 6 0.38 -4.73 8.30
CA TRP A 6 0.61 -3.64 9.24
C TRP A 6 -0.35 -2.48 9.00
N LEU A 7 -0.95 -1.96 10.07
CA LEU A 7 -1.67 -0.70 10.06
C LEU A 7 -0.83 0.38 10.73
N VAL A 8 -0.57 1.47 10.01
CA VAL A 8 0.05 2.68 10.56
C VAL A 8 -1.04 3.68 10.88
N THR A 9 -1.09 4.09 12.13
CA THR A 9 -2.06 5.07 12.65
C THR A 9 -1.54 6.51 12.52
N ASP A 10 -2.41 7.49 12.71
CA ASP A 10 -2.08 8.92 12.57
C ASP A 10 -1.00 9.40 13.55
N ASP A 11 -0.87 8.75 14.70
CA ASP A 11 0.18 9.06 15.69
C ASP A 11 1.50 8.30 15.43
N GLY A 12 1.60 7.60 14.30
CA GLY A 12 2.79 6.88 13.88
C GLY A 12 2.97 5.51 14.54
N LYS A 13 1.98 5.00 15.30
CA LYS A 13 2.03 3.62 15.81
C LYS A 13 1.80 2.62 14.69
N CYS A 14 2.58 1.55 14.71
CA CYS A 14 2.45 0.41 13.83
C CYS A 14 1.78 -0.73 14.59
N GLU A 15 0.58 -1.10 14.16
CA GLU A 15 -0.23 -2.16 14.73
C GLU A 15 -0.22 -3.35 13.77
N ALA A 16 -0.05 -4.56 14.30
CA ALA A 16 -0.28 -5.76 13.52
C ALA A 16 -1.77 -5.83 13.17
N SER A 17 -2.10 -5.95 11.88
CA SER A 17 -3.48 -6.29 11.52
C SER A 17 -3.67 -7.76 11.84
N GLU A 18 -4.67 -8.06 12.68
CA GLU A 18 -5.12 -9.43 12.86
C GLU A 18 -5.64 -9.94 11.52
N GLU A 19 -5.14 -11.10 11.10
CA GLU A 19 -5.76 -11.79 9.96
C GLU A 19 -7.20 -12.09 10.37
N SER A 20 -8.17 -11.44 9.73
CA SER A 20 -9.41 -12.17 9.52
C SER A 20 -9.03 -13.33 8.62
N ALA A 21 -8.81 -14.50 9.21
CA ALA A 21 -8.76 -15.78 8.53
C ALA A 21 -10.17 -16.08 7.94
N GLY A 22 -10.68 -15.16 7.12
CA GLY A 22 -11.71 -15.48 6.18
C GLY A 22 -11.02 -16.35 5.15
N ASN A 23 -11.41 -17.62 5.09
CA ASN A 23 -11.09 -18.54 4.01
C ASN A 23 -11.35 -17.82 2.68
N LEU A 24 -10.34 -17.14 2.13
CA LEU A 24 -10.34 -16.80 0.72
C LEU A 24 -10.07 -18.13 0.04
N GLU A 25 -11.13 -18.88 -0.22
CA GLU A 25 -11.10 -19.90 -1.26
C GLU A 25 -10.38 -19.27 -2.45
N LEU A 26 -9.27 -19.89 -2.86
CA LEU A 26 -8.54 -19.43 -4.03
C LEU A 26 -9.55 -19.41 -5.18
N PRO A 27 -9.83 -18.23 -5.76
CA PRO A 27 -10.85 -18.14 -6.78
C PRO A 27 -10.47 -19.05 -7.95
N ILE A 28 -11.43 -19.84 -8.40
CA ILE A 28 -11.32 -20.62 -9.62
C ILE A 28 -11.41 -19.61 -10.79
N GLY A 29 -10.30 -18.93 -11.09
CA GLY A 29 -10.19 -17.97 -12.20
C GLY A 29 -9.44 -16.65 -11.89
N GLN A 30 -9.19 -15.86 -12.94
CA GLN A 30 -8.54 -14.54 -12.83
C GLN A 30 -9.41 -13.56 -12.02
N TYR A 31 -8.84 -12.94 -10.99
CA TYR A 31 -9.48 -11.87 -10.23
C TYR A 31 -9.05 -10.53 -10.84
N ARG A 32 -9.92 -9.98 -11.69
CA ARG A 32 -9.64 -8.81 -12.54
C ARG A 32 -9.83 -7.50 -11.78
N LEU A 33 -9.16 -6.44 -12.26
CA LEU A 33 -9.23 -5.10 -11.65
C LEU A 33 -10.66 -4.59 -11.47
N TYR A 34 -11.53 -4.72 -12.48
CA TYR A 34 -12.91 -4.23 -12.37
C TYR A 34 -13.69 -4.95 -11.26
N ARG A 35 -13.45 -6.26 -11.05
CA ARG A 35 -14.10 -7.01 -9.97
C ARG A 35 -13.56 -6.54 -8.61
N PHE A 36 -12.26 -6.30 -8.53
CA PHE A 36 -11.65 -5.71 -7.35
C PHE A 36 -12.26 -4.35 -7.00
N LEU A 37 -12.47 -3.47 -7.99
CA LEU A 37 -13.10 -2.16 -7.77
C LEU A 37 -14.54 -2.28 -7.25
N THR A 38 -15.35 -3.19 -7.80
CA THR A 38 -16.71 -3.45 -7.29
C THR A 38 -16.68 -4.00 -5.86
N ASP A 39 -15.81 -4.97 -5.57
CA ASP A 39 -15.71 -5.54 -4.21
C ASP A 39 -15.22 -4.48 -3.19
N LEU A 40 -14.39 -3.51 -3.62
CA LEU A 40 -14.01 -2.36 -2.81
C LEU A 40 -15.18 -1.42 -2.54
N GLU A 41 -16.00 -1.13 -3.55
CA GLU A 41 -17.20 -0.32 -3.41
C GLU A 41 -18.15 -0.90 -2.35
N ASP A 42 -18.37 -2.22 -2.35
CA ASP A 42 -19.18 -2.90 -1.34
C ASP A 42 -18.61 -2.71 0.08
N ILE A 43 -17.29 -2.80 0.24
CA ILE A 43 -16.61 -2.54 1.52
C ILE A 43 -16.85 -1.10 1.99
N LEU A 44 -16.71 -0.12 1.10
CA LEU A 44 -16.88 1.29 1.43
C LEU A 44 -18.31 1.64 1.85
N HIS A 45 -19.30 0.99 1.25
CA HIS A 45 -20.71 1.12 1.62
C HIS A 45 -21.01 0.47 2.97
N LYS A 46 -20.48 -0.74 3.18
CA LYS A 46 -20.73 -1.55 4.38
C LYS A 46 -20.09 -0.96 5.64
N TRP A 47 -18.83 -0.56 5.56
CA TRP A 47 -18.04 -0.10 6.71
C TRP A 47 -17.88 1.41 6.70
N LYS A 48 -18.09 2.06 7.85
CA LYS A 48 -17.92 3.52 8.02
C LYS A 48 -16.55 3.91 8.55
N SER A 49 -15.95 3.05 9.36
CA SER A 49 -14.61 3.23 9.91
C SER A 49 -13.56 2.88 8.86
N ASP A 50 -12.58 3.77 8.64
CA ASP A 50 -11.46 3.49 7.74
C ASP A 50 -10.60 2.32 8.23
N ARG A 51 -10.50 2.14 9.55
CA ARG A 51 -9.84 0.96 10.13
C ARG A 51 -10.49 -0.35 9.65
N ASP A 52 -11.81 -0.43 9.73
CA ASP A 52 -12.56 -1.63 9.37
C ASP A 52 -12.54 -1.86 7.86
N ARG A 53 -12.60 -0.77 7.07
CA ARG A 53 -12.40 -0.81 5.61
C ARG A 53 -11.04 -1.41 5.28
N LEU A 54 -9.96 -0.87 5.85
CA LEU A 54 -8.60 -1.33 5.59
C LEU A 54 -8.40 -2.81 5.92
N GLN A 55 -8.96 -3.27 7.05
CA GLN A 55 -8.95 -4.69 7.42
C GLN A 55 -9.65 -5.57 6.38
N ALA A 56 -10.79 -5.13 5.85
CA ALA A 56 -11.52 -5.84 4.81
C ALA A 56 -10.84 -5.77 3.42
N ILE A 57 -10.05 -4.72 3.15
CA ILE A 57 -9.39 -4.49 1.85
C ILE A 57 -8.17 -5.40 1.66
N TYR A 58 -7.38 -5.66 2.71
CA TYR A 58 -6.17 -6.49 2.62
C TYR A 58 -6.34 -7.82 1.87
N PRO A 59 -7.33 -8.67 2.18
CA PRO A 59 -7.52 -9.92 1.45
C PRO A 59 -7.81 -9.70 -0.03
N LEU A 60 -8.55 -8.65 -0.40
CA LEU A 60 -8.84 -8.33 -1.80
C LEU A 60 -7.59 -7.90 -2.56
N VAL A 61 -6.73 -7.07 -1.94
CA VAL A 61 -5.45 -6.66 -2.54
C VAL A 61 -4.55 -7.87 -2.78
N ARG A 62 -4.46 -8.78 -1.81
CA ARG A 62 -3.69 -10.01 -1.98
C ARG A 62 -4.24 -10.87 -3.11
N ARG A 63 -5.56 -11.07 -3.14
CA ARG A 63 -6.23 -11.82 -4.21
C ARG A 63 -5.93 -11.22 -5.59
N LEU A 64 -5.96 -9.89 -5.71
CA LEU A 64 -5.62 -9.20 -6.95
C LEU A 64 -4.18 -9.48 -7.35
N LEU A 65 -3.23 -9.29 -6.44
CA LEU A 65 -1.81 -9.54 -6.71
C LEU A 65 -1.49 -11.00 -7.05
N THR A 66 -2.21 -11.96 -6.47
CA THR A 66 -1.97 -13.39 -6.72
C THR A 66 -2.63 -13.93 -7.98
N SER A 67 -3.70 -13.29 -8.46
CA SER A 67 -4.55 -13.81 -9.53
C SER A 67 -4.58 -12.94 -10.80
N SER A 68 -3.78 -11.87 -10.83
CA SER A 68 -3.62 -10.96 -11.98
C SER A 68 -2.14 -10.77 -12.33
N GLU A 69 -1.57 -11.67 -13.12
CA GLU A 69 -0.16 -11.63 -13.53
C GLU A 69 0.23 -10.38 -14.35
N TRP A 70 -0.73 -9.78 -15.07
CA TRP A 70 -0.50 -8.58 -15.87
C TRP A 70 0.02 -7.39 -15.03
N LEU A 71 -0.31 -7.33 -13.73
CA LEU A 71 0.19 -6.30 -12.82
C LEU A 71 1.72 -6.33 -12.65
N GLN A 72 2.38 -7.44 -12.98
CA GLN A 72 3.84 -7.50 -12.94
C GLN A 72 4.51 -6.71 -14.07
N GLY A 73 3.81 -6.54 -15.20
CA GLY A 73 4.31 -5.79 -16.36
C GLY A 73 3.71 -4.40 -16.52
N GLU A 74 2.64 -4.09 -15.78
CA GLU A 74 1.95 -2.81 -15.91
C GLU A 74 2.54 -1.74 -14.99
N TYR A 75 3.65 -1.15 -15.41
CA TYR A 75 4.24 0.00 -14.73
C TYR A 75 4.99 0.89 -15.72
N LEU A 76 5.22 2.15 -15.32
CA LEU A 76 6.11 3.05 -16.06
C LEU A 76 7.54 2.91 -15.53
N GLU A 77 8.51 2.86 -16.43
CA GLU A 77 9.92 2.91 -16.05
C GLU A 77 10.19 4.14 -15.16
N PRO A 78 10.93 3.99 -14.04
CA PRO A 78 11.20 5.10 -13.13
C PRO A 78 11.91 6.28 -13.82
N ASP A 79 11.37 7.49 -13.68
CA ASP A 79 12.01 8.70 -14.19
C ASP A 79 13.39 8.90 -13.52
N PRO A 80 14.48 9.12 -14.29
CA PRO A 80 15.83 9.24 -13.72
C PRO A 80 16.05 10.45 -12.81
N GLN A 81 15.31 11.55 -13.03
CA GLN A 81 15.47 12.80 -12.31
C GLN A 81 14.77 12.72 -10.95
N THR A 82 13.50 12.33 -10.93
CA THR A 82 12.70 12.20 -9.72
C THR A 82 13.05 10.92 -8.96
N GLY A 83 13.32 9.83 -9.68
CA GLY A 83 13.67 8.53 -9.15
C GLY A 83 12.51 7.57 -8.97
N TRP A 84 11.30 7.93 -9.40
CA TRP A 84 10.14 7.05 -9.44
C TRP A 84 9.15 7.49 -10.53
N SER A 85 8.27 6.58 -10.93
CA SER A 85 7.15 6.86 -11.82
C SER A 85 5.87 6.30 -11.23
N VAL A 86 4.74 6.99 -11.47
CA VAL A 86 3.41 6.58 -11.04
C VAL A 86 2.56 6.35 -12.28
N LEU A 87 1.95 5.16 -12.36
CA LEU A 87 0.94 4.85 -13.35
C LEU A 87 -0.40 4.69 -12.64
N THR A 88 -1.39 5.48 -13.06
CA THR A 88 -2.77 5.37 -12.59
C THR A 88 -3.49 4.28 -13.37
N LEU A 89 -3.88 3.21 -12.67
CA LEU A 89 -4.68 2.12 -13.23
C LEU A 89 -6.17 2.43 -13.21
N TYR A 90 -6.61 3.21 -12.21
CA TYR A 90 -7.99 3.64 -12.06
C TYR A 90 -8.07 4.93 -11.26
N ASP A 91 -8.82 5.89 -11.78
CA ASP A 91 -9.18 7.16 -11.15
C ASP A 91 -10.46 7.67 -11.82
N GLU A 92 -11.58 7.61 -11.12
CA GLU A 92 -12.89 7.97 -11.65
C GLU A 92 -13.50 9.11 -10.82
N PRO A 93 -14.06 10.15 -11.46
CA PRO A 93 -14.79 11.19 -10.74
C PRO A 93 -15.91 10.60 -9.88
N ASP A 94 -16.09 11.13 -8.67
CA ASP A 94 -17.10 10.71 -7.69
C ASP A 94 -16.94 9.28 -7.14
N PHE A 95 -16.02 8.47 -7.67
CA PHE A 95 -15.60 7.24 -7.02
C PHE A 95 -14.46 7.54 -6.03
N PRO A 96 -14.61 7.21 -4.74
CA PRO A 96 -13.72 7.71 -3.68
C PRO A 96 -12.38 6.97 -3.60
N LEU A 97 -11.90 6.38 -4.70
CA LEU A 97 -10.70 5.56 -4.75
C LEU A 97 -9.88 5.79 -6.01
N THR A 98 -8.56 5.80 -5.82
CA THR A 98 -7.57 5.78 -6.89
C THR A 98 -6.70 4.52 -6.74
N VAL A 99 -6.40 3.83 -7.84
CA VAL A 99 -5.49 2.68 -7.87
C VAL A 99 -4.29 3.01 -8.74
N GLN A 100 -3.09 2.83 -8.18
CA GLN A 100 -1.83 3.19 -8.82
C GLN A 100 -0.79 2.09 -8.66
N THR A 101 0.09 1.97 -9.66
CA THR A 101 1.37 1.27 -9.54
C THR A 101 2.49 2.28 -9.48
N VAL A 102 3.44 2.07 -8.58
CA VAL A 102 4.60 2.95 -8.40
C VAL A 102 5.89 2.16 -8.56
N ALA A 103 6.72 2.57 -9.51
CA ALA A 103 8.03 1.98 -9.74
C ALA A 103 9.13 2.95 -9.28
N TRP A 104 10.13 2.44 -8.55
CA TRP A 104 11.18 3.24 -7.93
C TRP A 104 12.56 2.81 -8.41
N LEU A 105 13.46 3.77 -8.67
CA LEU A 105 14.88 3.48 -8.73
C LEU A 105 15.38 3.03 -7.35
N SER A 106 16.29 2.06 -7.36
CA SER A 106 16.91 1.56 -6.13
C SER A 106 17.60 2.67 -5.33
N GLY A 107 17.45 2.61 -4.01
CA GLY A 107 18.12 3.50 -3.06
C GLY A 107 17.49 4.88 -2.95
N ARG A 108 16.55 5.23 -3.85
CA ARG A 108 15.79 6.47 -3.77
C ARG A 108 14.91 6.47 -2.52
N VAL A 109 14.75 7.67 -1.97
CA VAL A 109 14.00 7.91 -0.75
C VAL A 109 13.02 9.05 -1.01
N SER A 110 11.76 8.87 -0.65
CA SER A 110 10.78 9.95 -0.70
C SER A 110 11.07 11.03 0.35
N PRO A 111 10.57 12.26 0.17
CA PRO A 111 10.37 13.19 1.28
C PRO A 111 9.47 12.58 2.36
N ILE A 112 9.49 13.16 3.57
CA ILE A 112 8.52 12.84 4.62
C ILE A 112 7.18 13.47 4.24
N HIS A 113 6.11 12.69 4.24
CA HIS A 113 4.77 13.12 3.84
C HIS A 113 3.68 12.32 4.60
N ASN A 114 2.47 12.85 4.61
CA ASN A 114 1.23 12.09 4.87
C ASN A 114 0.45 11.96 3.56
N HIS A 115 -0.74 11.36 3.62
CA HIS A 115 -1.56 11.06 2.45
C HIS A 115 -2.83 11.89 2.37
N ALA A 116 -3.25 12.50 3.49
CA ALA A 116 -4.53 13.20 3.66
C ALA A 116 -5.78 12.32 3.40
N THR A 117 -5.58 11.03 3.16
CA THR A 117 -6.57 9.96 3.03
C THR A 117 -5.93 8.64 3.47
N TRP A 118 -6.72 7.63 3.79
CA TRP A 118 -6.18 6.31 4.05
C TRP A 118 -5.59 5.68 2.77
N ARG A 119 -4.61 4.79 2.91
CA ARG A 119 -4.06 4.04 1.77
C ARG A 119 -3.72 2.60 2.13
N VAL A 120 -3.64 1.74 1.11
CA VAL A 120 -3.04 0.40 1.19
C VAL A 120 -1.88 0.32 0.21
N VAL A 121 -0.74 -0.17 0.68
CA VAL A 121 0.45 -0.45 -0.13
C VAL A 121 0.78 -1.92 -0.03
N ALA A 122 0.96 -2.56 -1.19
CA ALA A 122 1.40 -3.94 -1.31
C ALA A 122 2.47 -4.03 -2.40
N LEU A 123 3.51 -4.82 -2.16
CA LEU A 123 4.61 -4.94 -3.11
C LEU A 123 4.35 -6.02 -4.15
N ILE A 124 4.45 -5.62 -5.42
CA ILE A 124 4.46 -6.50 -6.59
C ILE A 124 5.83 -7.17 -6.72
N SER A 125 6.91 -6.40 -6.60
CA SER A 125 8.29 -6.87 -6.69
C SER A 125 9.21 -6.08 -5.76
N GLY A 126 10.35 -6.68 -5.42
CA GLY A 126 11.39 -6.05 -4.60
C GLY A 126 11.07 -5.90 -3.13
N GLN A 127 11.65 -4.85 -2.52
CA GLN A 127 11.56 -4.59 -1.09
C GLN A 127 11.57 -3.08 -0.83
N GLU A 128 10.67 -2.65 0.04
CA GLU A 128 10.52 -1.25 0.44
C GLU A 128 10.71 -1.15 1.95
N ARG A 129 11.37 -0.08 2.39
CA ARG A 129 11.49 0.26 3.82
C ARG A 129 10.80 1.59 4.07
N ASN A 130 9.86 1.59 4.99
CA ASN A 130 9.06 2.75 5.35
C ASN A 130 9.47 3.18 6.74
N THR A 131 9.99 4.40 6.87
CA THR A 131 10.29 4.97 8.19
C THR A 131 9.08 5.75 8.65
N LEU A 132 8.64 5.48 9.87
CA LEU A 132 7.45 6.08 10.47
C LEU A 132 7.85 7.24 11.38
N TRP A 133 7.10 8.32 11.28
CA TRP A 133 7.34 9.55 12.02
C TRP A 133 6.10 9.94 12.83
N GLN A 134 6.31 10.63 13.94
CA GLN A 134 5.26 11.20 14.77
C GLN A 134 5.52 12.70 14.92
N ARG A 135 4.47 13.52 14.74
CA ARG A 135 4.53 14.95 15.07
C ARG A 135 4.68 15.11 16.58
N THR A 136 5.64 15.92 17.01
CA THR A 136 5.86 16.20 18.44
C THR A 136 5.14 17.45 18.90
N ASP A 137 4.82 18.35 17.97
CA ASP A 137 4.17 19.63 18.22
C ASP A 137 3.56 20.19 16.92
N ASN A 138 2.84 21.30 17.06
CA ASN A 138 2.21 22.00 15.94
C ASN A 138 3.18 22.92 15.16
N ASN A 139 4.44 23.01 15.57
CA ASN A 139 5.46 23.90 14.99
C ASN A 139 6.41 23.17 14.03
N GLY A 140 6.04 21.96 13.60
CA GLY A 140 6.81 21.16 12.64
C GLY A 140 7.81 20.20 13.26
N GLY A 141 7.84 20.06 14.59
CA GLY A 141 8.64 19.04 15.25
C GLY A 141 8.16 17.63 14.85
N ILE A 142 9.10 16.80 14.41
CA ILE A 142 8.87 15.39 14.07
C ILE A 142 9.96 14.52 14.68
N LYS A 143 9.58 13.32 15.12
CA LYS A 143 10.53 12.30 15.58
C LYS A 143 10.26 10.98 14.89
N LYS A 144 11.32 10.22 14.63
CA LYS A 144 11.21 8.84 14.15
C LYS A 144 10.65 7.96 15.25
N VAL A 145 9.64 7.15 14.93
CA VAL A 145 8.98 6.24 15.90
C VAL A 145 9.02 4.77 15.50
N GLY A 146 9.34 4.46 14.23
CA GLY A 146 9.42 3.08 13.80
C GLY A 146 9.92 2.90 12.38
N GLU A 147 9.99 1.65 11.95
CA GLU A 147 10.24 1.25 10.57
C GLU A 147 9.43 -0.01 10.22
N ILE A 148 8.94 -0.08 8.99
CA ILE A 148 8.31 -1.26 8.40
C ILE A 148 9.14 -1.70 7.19
N ASN A 149 9.48 -2.99 7.12
CA ASN A 149 10.09 -3.58 5.94
C ASN A 149 9.05 -4.41 5.18
N LEU A 150 8.61 -3.88 4.04
CA LEU A 150 7.64 -4.53 3.16
C LEU A 150 8.38 -5.37 2.13
N GLY A 151 7.93 -6.60 1.98
CA GLY A 151 8.35 -7.53 0.92
C GLY A 151 7.14 -8.03 0.17
N ILE A 152 7.37 -8.85 -0.86
CA ILE A 152 6.29 -9.47 -1.65
C ILE A 152 5.30 -10.20 -0.73
N LYS A 153 4.01 -10.11 -1.05
CA LYS A 153 2.86 -10.68 -0.30
C LYS A 153 2.54 -10.02 1.04
N LYS A 154 3.29 -9.00 1.48
CA LYS A 154 2.96 -8.19 2.66
C LYS A 154 2.26 -6.92 2.24
N CYS A 155 1.24 -6.53 2.99
CA CYS A 155 0.58 -5.25 2.84
C CYS A 155 0.85 -4.36 4.05
N SER A 156 0.83 -3.05 3.83
CA SER A 156 0.62 -2.08 4.91
C SER A 156 -0.55 -1.18 4.55
N ALA A 157 -1.31 -0.77 5.54
CA ALA A 157 -2.26 0.31 5.40
C ALA A 157 -1.84 1.47 6.29
N GLN A 158 -2.27 2.67 5.92
CA GLN A 158 -1.92 3.89 6.62
C GLN A 158 -3.16 4.75 6.72
N MET A 159 -3.35 5.34 7.89
CA MET A 159 -4.37 6.37 8.12
C MET A 159 -3.94 7.69 7.48
N ALA A 160 -4.89 8.62 7.37
CA ALA A 160 -4.74 9.84 6.58
C ALA A 160 -3.53 10.70 6.98
N ASP A 161 -3.26 10.79 8.28
CA ASP A 161 -2.23 11.66 8.84
C ASP A 161 -0.96 10.91 9.25
N ALA A 162 -0.91 9.60 9.01
CA ALA A 162 0.29 8.80 9.22
C ALA A 162 1.46 9.38 8.40
N LEU A 163 2.53 9.79 9.09
CA LEU A 163 3.73 10.35 8.47
C LEU A 163 4.76 9.26 8.18
N GLU A 164 5.23 9.23 6.93
CA GLU A 164 6.29 8.32 6.52
C GLU A 164 7.24 8.93 5.49
N ASN A 165 8.38 8.27 5.31
CA ASN A 165 9.07 8.27 4.05
C ASN A 165 9.46 6.86 3.64
N ARG A 166 9.53 6.63 2.33
CA ARG A 166 9.77 5.31 1.74
C ARG A 166 11.11 5.25 1.06
N ARG A 167 11.80 4.11 1.17
CA ARG A 167 13.04 3.81 0.46
C ARG A 167 12.89 2.49 -0.29
N ASN A 168 13.19 2.49 -1.58
CA ASN A 168 13.44 1.25 -2.31
C ASN A 168 14.80 0.66 -1.89
N VAL A 169 14.81 -0.57 -1.35
CA VAL A 169 15.97 -1.17 -0.66
C VAL A 169 16.89 -1.94 -1.62
N ARG A 170 16.44 -2.33 -2.83
CA ARG A 170 17.25 -3.15 -3.76
C ARG A 170 17.39 -2.58 -5.16
N LYS A 171 18.61 -2.69 -5.72
CA LYS A 171 18.88 -2.77 -7.16
C LYS A 171 18.63 -4.22 -7.54
N PHE A 172 17.69 -4.50 -8.43
CA PHE A 172 17.83 -5.71 -9.23
C PHE A 172 18.77 -5.38 -10.38
N THR A 173 19.96 -5.97 -10.35
CA THR A 173 20.68 -6.27 -11.57
C THR A 173 19.89 -7.37 -12.25
N SER A 174 19.29 -7.11 -13.41
CA SER A 174 18.96 -8.21 -14.32
C SER A 174 20.29 -8.86 -14.71
N THR A 175 20.48 -10.12 -14.34
CA THR A 175 21.41 -11.00 -15.05
C THR A 175 20.82 -11.35 -16.40
#